data_AF-A0A3L7PBF6-F1
#
_entry.id   AF-A0A3L7PBF6-F1
#
_cell.length_a   1.000
_cell.length_b   1.000
_cell.length_c   1.000
_cell.angle_alpha   90.00
_cell.angle_beta   90.00
_cell.angle_gamma   90.00
#
_symmetry.space_group_name_H-M   'P 1'
#
loop_
_entity.id
_entity.type
_entity.pdbx_description
1 polymer ?
#
loop_
_entity_poly.entity_id
_entity_poly.type
_entity_poly.pdbx_seq_one_letter_code
_entity_poly.pdbx_strand_id
1 'polypeptide(L)'
;MPGALVAILWAIVSGELQMIHVWVDWDYDLVALYGPYLPEWMKDHQHLHGFIWSLSGLVTGAGLMWAARSAAFLILGVPAIGFGDVTLMAMIGAFMGWQPTLCALAIAPLVGMVLGFGGRILTGRSFVAFGPYLCIAAFVVLCIWRWLWEGLRLKIIFSHWPTIAGMVAGSFVAFCILLVGLRIFRATPAAKLR
;
A
#
# COMPACT_ATOMS: atom_id res chain seq x y z
N MET A 1 9.82 13.03 9.71
CA MET A 1 9.47 13.02 8.28
C MET A 1 10.60 13.48 7.33
N PRO A 2 11.91 13.29 7.60
CA PRO A 2 12.93 13.73 6.65
C PRO A 2 12.92 12.91 5.35
N GLY A 3 12.68 11.60 5.42
CA GLY A 3 12.67 10.72 4.23
C GLY A 3 11.56 11.01 3.22
N ALA A 4 10.36 11.40 3.68
CA ALA A 4 9.27 11.78 2.78
C ALA A 4 9.56 13.12 2.06
N LEU A 5 10.21 14.07 2.74
CA LEU A 5 10.65 15.32 2.12
C LEU A 5 11.73 15.07 1.08
N VAL A 6 12.69 14.18 1.38
CA VAL A 6 13.69 13.74 0.40
C VAL A 6 13.02 13.10 -0.81
N ALA A 7 12.02 12.23 -0.63
CA ALA A 7 11.28 11.62 -1.73
C ALA A 7 10.61 12.66 -2.64
N ILE A 8 9.93 13.64 -2.05
CA ILE A 8 9.24 14.71 -2.78
C ILE A 8 10.23 15.58 -3.53
N LEU A 9 11.31 16.01 -2.87
CA LEU A 9 12.37 16.80 -3.50
C LEU A 9 13.04 16.03 -4.64
N TRP A 10 13.31 14.75 -4.44
CA TRP A 10 13.90 13.89 -5.45
C TRP A 10 12.96 13.69 -6.65
N ALA A 11 11.66 13.53 -6.41
CA ALA A 11 10.66 13.40 -7.47
C ALA A 11 10.51 14.69 -8.27
N ILE A 12 10.56 15.85 -7.62
CA ILE A 12 10.57 17.16 -8.29
C ILE A 12 11.83 17.30 -9.13
N VAL A 13 13.01 17.07 -8.56
CA VAL A 13 14.30 17.27 -9.26
C VAL A 13 14.46 16.30 -10.42
N SER A 14 14.02 15.05 -10.25
CA SER A 14 14.24 14.02 -11.26
C SER A 14 13.31 14.14 -12.46
N GLY A 15 12.04 14.52 -12.29
CA GLY A 15 11.04 14.65 -13.36
C GLY A 15 10.64 13.36 -14.11
N GLU A 16 11.55 12.40 -14.23
CA GLU A 16 11.50 11.24 -15.15
C GLU A 16 11.55 9.86 -14.46
N LEU A 17 11.96 9.77 -13.18
CA LEU A 17 12.12 8.47 -12.47
C LEU A 17 10.80 7.80 -12.05
N GLN A 18 9.68 8.18 -12.64
CA GLN A 18 8.39 7.61 -12.26
C GLN A 18 8.26 6.19 -12.78
N MET A 19 8.08 5.23 -11.87
CA MET A 19 7.86 3.83 -12.25
C MET A 19 6.59 3.64 -13.09
N ILE A 20 5.55 4.46 -12.85
CA ILE A 20 4.34 4.64 -13.66
C ILE A 20 3.78 6.04 -13.40
N HIS A 21 3.15 6.63 -14.41
CA HIS A 21 2.45 7.90 -14.36
C HIS A 21 1.32 7.94 -13.30
N VAL A 22 0.98 9.13 -12.81
CA VAL A 22 -0.03 9.32 -11.75
C VAL A 22 -1.33 8.58 -12.05
N TRP A 23 -1.86 8.74 -13.27
CA TRP A 23 -3.04 8.00 -13.70
C TRP A 23 -3.07 8.03 -15.23
N VAL A 24 -3.27 6.86 -15.84
CA VAL A 24 -3.35 6.68 -17.29
C VAL A 24 -4.45 5.67 -17.54
N ASP A 25 -5.32 5.98 -18.50
CA ASP A 25 -6.33 5.06 -18.96
C ASP A 25 -5.72 4.10 -20.00
N TRP A 26 -5.60 2.83 -19.62
CA TRP A 26 -5.11 1.72 -20.41
C TRP A 26 -6.24 0.94 -21.10
N ASP A 27 -7.50 1.34 -20.94
CA ASP A 27 -8.68 0.62 -21.47
C ASP A 27 -8.89 0.81 -22.98
N TYR A 28 -8.31 1.86 -23.57
CA TYR A 28 -8.47 2.13 -24.99
C TYR A 28 -7.61 1.20 -25.86
N ASP A 29 -8.26 0.50 -26.80
CA ASP A 29 -7.60 -0.30 -27.86
C ASP A 29 -6.56 0.51 -28.67
N LEU A 30 -6.67 1.85 -28.68
CA LEU A 30 -5.70 2.76 -29.29
C LEU A 30 -4.33 2.76 -28.60
N VAL A 31 -4.22 2.35 -27.32
CA VAL A 31 -2.94 2.30 -26.58
C VAL A 31 -2.01 1.21 -27.13
N ALA A 32 -2.57 0.12 -27.66
CA ALA A 32 -1.80 -0.94 -28.30
C ALA A 32 -1.20 -0.51 -29.65
N LEU A 33 -1.76 0.52 -30.29
CA LEU A 33 -1.36 1.00 -31.62
C LEU A 33 -0.57 2.32 -31.59
N TYR A 34 -0.90 3.25 -30.68
CA TYR A 34 -0.34 4.62 -30.63
C TYR A 34 0.38 4.95 -29.32
N GLY A 35 0.35 4.07 -28.32
CA GLY A 35 0.89 4.32 -26.99
C GLY A 35 -0.13 4.99 -26.05
N PRO A 36 0.17 5.06 -24.73
CA PRO A 36 -0.75 5.55 -23.72
C PRO A 36 -1.10 7.03 -23.93
N TYR A 37 -2.37 7.38 -23.79
CA TYR A 37 -2.80 8.79 -23.80
C TYR A 37 -2.26 9.47 -22.54
N LEU A 38 -1.26 10.33 -22.74
CA LEU A 38 -0.66 11.16 -21.73
C LEU A 38 -1.19 12.59 -21.93
N PRO A 39 -1.93 13.16 -20.96
CA PRO A 39 -2.40 14.53 -21.03
C PRO A 39 -1.24 15.51 -21.33
N GLU A 40 -1.50 16.55 -22.12
CA GLU A 40 -0.45 17.51 -22.55
C GLU A 40 0.28 18.16 -21.37
N TRP A 41 -0.43 18.48 -20.29
CA TRP A 41 0.16 19.04 -19.07
C TRP A 41 1.21 18.13 -18.42
N MET A 42 1.06 16.81 -18.59
CA MET A 42 1.97 15.80 -18.02
C MET A 42 3.27 15.71 -18.82
N LYS A 43 3.21 16.01 -20.12
CA LYS A 43 4.36 16.07 -21.02
C LYS A 43 5.12 17.39 -20.86
N ASP A 44 4.39 18.51 -20.75
CA ASP A 44 4.99 19.84 -20.65
C ASP A 44 5.59 20.15 -19.27
N HIS A 45 5.07 19.55 -18.20
CA HIS A 45 5.46 19.87 -16.82
C HIS A 45 5.93 18.63 -16.04
N GLN A 46 7.05 18.05 -16.45
CA GLN A 46 7.64 16.85 -15.84
C GLN A 46 7.85 16.97 -14.32
N HIS A 47 8.32 18.13 -13.85
CA HIS A 47 8.56 18.37 -12.41
C HIS A 47 7.26 18.42 -11.58
N LEU A 48 6.19 19.03 -12.12
CA LEU A 48 4.88 19.06 -11.45
C LEU A 48 4.25 17.68 -11.41
N HIS A 49 4.43 16.91 -12.47
CA HIS A 49 3.97 15.53 -12.51
C HIS A 49 4.70 14.67 -11.47
N GLY A 50 6.03 14.81 -11.33
CA GLY A 50 6.82 14.18 -10.26
C GLY A 50 6.33 14.54 -8.85
N PHE A 51 6.00 15.81 -8.62
CA PHE A 51 5.43 16.27 -7.35
C PHE A 51 4.10 15.62 -7.02
N ILE A 52 3.13 15.67 -7.94
CA ILE A 52 1.79 15.10 -7.76
C ILE A 52 1.88 13.59 -7.55
N TRP A 53 2.77 12.93 -8.27
CA TRP A 53 3.03 11.50 -8.11
C TRP A 53 3.51 11.13 -6.71
N SER A 54 4.54 11.82 -6.22
CA SER A 54 5.07 11.57 -4.88
C SER A 54 4.02 11.91 -3.80
N LEU A 55 3.30 13.03 -3.96
CA LEU A 55 2.27 13.44 -3.01
C LEU A 55 1.10 12.46 -2.97
N SER A 56 0.63 11.97 -4.11
CA SER A 56 -0.44 10.98 -4.18
C SER A 56 -0.05 9.69 -3.47
N GLY A 57 1.17 9.19 -3.70
CA GLY A 57 1.66 8.00 -3.02
C GLY A 57 1.80 8.19 -1.51
N LEU A 58 2.29 9.35 -1.07
CA LEU A 58 2.36 9.71 0.35
C LEU A 58 0.96 9.69 0.98
N VAL A 59 -0.01 10.37 0.37
CA VAL A 59 -1.38 10.50 0.88
C VAL A 59 -2.06 9.13 0.91
N THR A 60 -1.92 8.31 -0.13
CA THR A 60 -2.50 6.96 -0.15
C THR A 60 -1.88 6.07 0.92
N GLY A 61 -0.54 6.06 1.05
CA GLY A 61 0.15 5.25 2.05
C GLY A 61 -0.18 5.67 3.49
N ALA A 62 -0.13 6.98 3.78
CA ALA A 62 -0.49 7.53 5.08
C ALA A 62 -1.97 7.34 5.39
N GLY A 63 -2.84 7.65 4.44
CA GLY A 63 -4.30 7.64 4.59
C GLY A 63 -4.84 6.24 4.88
N LEU A 64 -4.40 5.23 4.13
CA LEU A 64 -4.85 3.85 4.33
C LEU A 64 -4.36 3.27 5.65
N MET A 65 -3.09 3.52 6.01
CA MET A 65 -2.56 3.08 7.30
C MET A 65 -3.23 3.77 8.47
N TRP A 66 -3.51 5.07 8.33
CA TRP A 66 -4.22 5.83 9.35
C TRP A 66 -5.67 5.36 9.50
N ALA A 67 -6.36 5.06 8.40
CA ALA A 67 -7.70 4.47 8.41
C ALA A 67 -7.71 3.11 9.09
N ALA A 68 -6.77 2.22 8.75
CA ALA A 68 -6.61 0.91 9.38
C ALA A 68 -6.30 1.03 10.88
N ARG A 69 -5.41 1.95 11.26
CA ARG A 69 -5.08 2.26 12.66
C ARG A 69 -6.31 2.71 13.43
N SER A 70 -7.09 3.63 12.85
CA SER A 70 -8.27 4.21 13.48
C SER A 70 -9.36 3.14 13.65
N ALA A 71 -9.63 2.32 12.63
CA ALA A 71 -10.56 1.20 12.72
C ALA A 71 -10.13 0.18 13.79
N ALA A 72 -8.85 -0.19 13.83
CA ALA A 72 -8.32 -1.10 14.84
C ALA A 72 -8.44 -0.53 16.26
N PHE A 73 -8.17 0.76 16.46
CA PHE A 73 -8.33 1.42 17.75
C PHE A 73 -9.79 1.46 18.19
N LEU A 74 -10.72 1.80 17.29
CA LEU A 74 -12.16 1.85 17.60
C LEU A 74 -12.73 0.46 17.94
N ILE A 75 -12.28 -0.59 17.26
CA ILE A 75 -12.83 -1.95 17.45
C ILE A 75 -12.17 -2.64 18.65
N LEU A 76 -10.84 -2.61 18.76
CA LEU A 76 -10.08 -3.35 19.79
C LEU A 76 -9.80 -2.53 21.06
N GLY A 77 -9.94 -1.20 21.02
CA GLY A 77 -9.64 -0.30 22.14
C GLY A 77 -8.14 -0.13 22.44
N VAL A 78 -7.26 -0.69 21.60
CA VAL A 78 -5.80 -0.65 21.77
C VAL A 78 -5.17 -0.20 20.45
N PRO A 79 -4.16 0.71 20.47
CA PRO A 79 -3.44 1.11 19.27
C PRO A 79 -2.65 -0.08 18.71
N ALA A 80 -3.27 -0.85 17.82
CA ALA A 80 -2.72 -2.09 17.27
C ALA A 80 -1.58 -1.85 16.26
N ILE A 81 -1.58 -0.69 15.60
CA ILE A 81 -0.57 -0.29 14.60
C ILE A 81 0.29 0.82 15.21
N GLY A 82 1.60 0.81 14.99
CA GLY A 82 2.51 1.86 15.46
C GLY A 82 2.35 3.14 14.65
N PHE A 83 2.56 4.32 15.25
CA PHE A 83 2.55 5.56 14.46
C PHE A 83 3.72 5.58 13.46
N GLY A 84 4.84 4.95 13.83
CA GLY A 84 5.98 4.72 12.95
C GLY A 84 5.61 4.01 11.65
N ASP A 85 4.74 3.00 11.69
CA ASP A 85 4.32 2.24 10.50
C ASP A 85 3.55 3.12 9.51
N VAL A 86 2.73 4.07 10.00
CA VAL A 86 2.02 5.06 9.16
C VAL A 86 3.03 5.95 8.45
N THR A 87 4.03 6.47 9.18
CA THR A 87 5.06 7.35 8.60
C THR A 87 5.97 6.62 7.62
N LEU A 88 6.25 5.34 7.89
CA LEU A 88 7.05 4.49 7.02
C LEU A 88 6.30 4.21 5.72
N MET A 89 5.00 3.93 5.79
CA MET A 89 4.20 3.76 4.58
C MET A 89 4.02 5.04 3.78
N ALA A 90 3.87 6.17 4.46
CA ALA A 90 3.84 7.48 3.82
C ALA A 90 5.14 7.75 3.03
N MET A 91 6.29 7.39 3.61
CA MET A 91 7.58 7.51 2.96
C MET A 91 7.71 6.55 1.78
N ILE A 92 7.38 5.26 1.95
CA ILE A 92 7.42 4.26 0.87
C ILE A 92 6.53 4.71 -0.29
N GLY A 93 5.33 5.19 0.00
CA GLY A 93 4.42 5.68 -1.03
C GLY A 93 4.93 6.93 -1.74
N ALA A 94 5.60 7.84 -1.03
CA ALA A 94 6.25 9.00 -1.65
C ALA A 94 7.34 8.60 -2.68
N PHE A 95 8.01 7.47 -2.48
CA PHE A 95 9.04 6.94 -3.38
C PHE A 95 8.50 6.04 -4.49
N MET A 96 7.35 5.39 -4.28
CA MET A 96 6.84 4.37 -5.19
C MET A 96 5.60 4.81 -5.99
N GLY A 97 4.92 5.87 -5.57
CA GLY A 97 3.61 6.25 -6.09
C GLY A 97 2.48 5.44 -5.48
N TRP A 98 1.23 5.83 -5.74
CA TRP A 98 0.07 5.24 -5.05
C TRP A 98 -0.28 3.82 -5.52
N GLN A 99 -0.07 3.46 -6.79
CA GLN A 99 -0.43 2.12 -7.28
C GLN A 99 0.45 1.00 -6.69
N PRO A 100 1.80 1.10 -6.69
CA PRO A 100 2.62 0.08 -6.05
C PRO A 100 2.43 0.05 -4.52
N THR A 101 2.10 1.20 -3.92
CA THR A 101 1.80 1.30 -2.49
C THR A 101 0.59 0.47 -2.09
N LEU A 102 -0.48 0.47 -2.90
CA LEU A 102 -1.65 -0.39 -2.69
C LEU A 102 -1.27 -1.88 -2.75
N CYS A 103 -0.46 -2.28 -3.73
CA CYS A 103 0.04 -3.65 -3.83
C CYS A 103 0.92 -4.03 -2.63
N ALA A 104 1.79 -3.13 -2.17
CA ALA A 104 2.64 -3.36 -1.00
C ALA A 104 1.81 -3.54 0.29
N LEU A 105 0.75 -2.74 0.47
CA LEU A 105 -0.20 -2.93 1.59
C LEU A 105 -0.90 -4.28 1.52
N ALA A 106 -1.31 -4.72 0.33
CA ALA A 106 -1.98 -6.01 0.17
C ALA A 106 -1.04 -7.20 0.44
N ILE A 107 0.23 -7.08 0.08
CA ILE A 107 1.23 -8.15 0.26
C ILE A 107 1.80 -8.18 1.69
N ALA A 108 1.84 -7.06 2.41
CA ALA A 108 2.41 -6.98 3.75
C ALA A 108 1.82 -7.97 4.77
N PRO A 109 0.49 -8.17 4.88
CA PRO A 109 -0.08 -9.20 5.75
C PRO A 109 0.31 -10.62 5.34
N LEU A 110 0.47 -10.90 4.04
CA LEU A 110 0.89 -12.22 3.55
C LEU A 110 2.34 -12.51 3.95
N VAL A 111 3.23 -11.52 3.77
CA VAL A 111 4.62 -11.61 4.21
C VAL A 111 4.71 -11.77 5.73
N GLY A 112 3.92 -10.99 6.47
CA GLY A 112 3.83 -11.09 7.92
C GLY A 112 3.30 -12.44 8.39
N MET A 113 2.36 -13.05 7.67
CA MET A 113 1.86 -14.39 7.96
C MET A 113 2.96 -15.44 7.76
N VAL A 114 3.66 -15.42 6.63
CA VAL A 114 4.73 -16.40 6.34
C VAL A 114 5.91 -16.25 7.31
N LEU A 115 6.45 -15.04 7.43
CA LEU A 115 7.64 -14.78 8.25
C LEU A 115 7.33 -14.74 9.74
N GLY A 116 6.16 -14.23 10.13
CA GLY A 116 5.74 -14.20 11.53
C GLY A 116 5.39 -15.59 12.05
N PHE A 117 4.74 -16.43 11.25
CA PHE A 117 4.48 -17.82 11.62
C PHE A 117 5.78 -18.63 11.68
N GLY A 118 6.65 -18.50 10.66
CA GLY A 118 7.96 -19.16 10.67
C GLY A 118 8.84 -18.73 11.86
N GLY A 119 8.91 -17.43 12.13
CA GLY A 119 9.65 -16.88 13.27
C GLY A 119 9.10 -17.32 14.62
N ARG A 120 7.78 -17.47 14.75
CA ARG A 120 7.15 -18.00 15.97
C ARG A 120 7.57 -19.44 16.25
N ILE A 121 7.65 -20.28 15.21
CA ILE A 121 8.09 -21.68 15.34
C ILE A 121 9.57 -21.76 15.76
N LEU A 122 10.43 -20.90 15.20
CA LEU A 122 11.87 -20.93 15.44
C LEU A 122 12.30 -20.26 16.75
N THR A 123 11.72 -19.11 17.09
CA THR A 123 12.22 -18.24 18.18
C THR A 123 11.26 -18.15 19.37
N GLY A 124 10.00 -18.61 19.24
CA GLY A 124 9.01 -18.61 20.32
C GLY A 124 8.53 -17.23 20.80
N ARG A 125 9.05 -16.13 20.23
CA ARG A 125 8.64 -14.75 20.59
C ARG A 125 7.41 -14.35 19.78
N SER A 126 6.38 -13.86 20.48
CA SER A 126 5.08 -13.49 19.86
C SER A 126 4.97 -12.03 19.45
N PHE A 127 5.95 -11.18 19.79
CA PHE A 127 5.92 -9.76 19.50
C PHE A 127 6.83 -9.45 18.31
N VAL A 128 6.22 -9.25 17.13
CA VAL A 128 6.94 -8.77 15.97
C VAL A 128 6.31 -7.46 15.51
N ALA A 129 7.15 -6.43 15.39
CA ALA A 129 6.74 -5.15 14.84
C ALA A 129 6.31 -5.33 13.38
N PHE A 130 5.30 -4.57 12.94
CA PHE A 130 4.77 -4.67 11.57
C PHE A 130 5.69 -4.02 10.52
N GLY A 131 6.43 -2.97 10.91
CA GLY A 131 7.34 -2.22 10.04
C GLY A 131 8.30 -3.07 9.17
N PRO A 132 9.07 -4.03 9.72
CA PRO A 132 9.95 -4.89 8.91
C PRO A 132 9.22 -5.66 7.79
N TYR A 133 8.03 -6.18 8.05
CA TYR A 133 7.24 -6.88 7.03
C TYR A 133 6.74 -5.93 5.95
N LEU A 134 6.43 -4.69 6.31
CA LEU A 134 6.04 -3.64 5.38
C LEU A 134 7.21 -3.27 4.44
N CYS A 135 8.43 -3.14 4.98
CA CYS A 135 9.64 -2.91 4.19
C CYS A 135 9.91 -4.06 3.21
N ILE A 136 9.80 -5.32 3.68
CA ILE A 136 10.01 -6.50 2.84
C ILE A 136 8.94 -6.56 1.73
N ALA A 137 7.68 -6.32 2.06
CA ALA A 137 6.60 -6.29 1.07
C ALA A 137 6.82 -5.19 0.02
N ALA A 138 7.21 -3.98 0.44
CA ALA A 138 7.55 -2.90 -0.48
C ALA A 138 8.72 -3.26 -1.40
N PHE A 139 9.78 -3.88 -0.85
CA PHE A 139 10.92 -4.34 -1.63
C PHE A 139 10.54 -5.43 -2.64
N VAL A 140 9.73 -6.42 -2.22
CA VAL A 140 9.23 -7.47 -3.10
C VAL A 140 8.38 -6.88 -4.22
N VAL A 141 7.50 -5.92 -3.91
CA VAL A 141 6.71 -5.22 -4.92
C VAL A 141 7.61 -4.49 -5.90
N LEU A 142 8.64 -3.78 -5.43
CA LEU A 142 9.60 -3.11 -6.31
C LEU A 142 10.29 -4.08 -7.27
N CYS A 143 10.76 -5.23 -6.77
CA CYS A 143 11.46 -6.22 -7.60
C CYS A 143 10.54 -6.90 -8.62
N ILE A 144 9.30 -7.18 -8.24
CA ILE A 144 8.35 -7.95 -9.07
C ILE A 144 7.38 -7.00 -9.80
N TRP A 145 7.54 -5.68 -9.68
CA TRP A 145 6.58 -4.70 -10.19
C TRP A 145 6.23 -4.90 -11.66
N ARG A 146 7.24 -5.06 -12.52
CA ARG A 146 7.03 -5.29 -13.96
C ARG A 146 6.20 -6.55 -14.22
N TRP A 147 6.49 -7.63 -13.50
CA TRP A 147 5.73 -8.88 -13.64
C TRP A 147 4.31 -8.77 -13.08
N LEU A 148 4.11 -8.08 -11.95
CA LEU A 148 2.77 -7.80 -11.42
C LEU A 148 1.97 -6.95 -12.41
N TRP A 149 2.60 -5.90 -12.95
CA TRP A 149 1.95 -4.94 -13.84
C TRP A 149 1.47 -5.57 -15.15
N GLU A 150 2.31 -6.41 -15.77
CA GLU A 150 2.01 -7.05 -17.05
C GLU A 150 1.33 -8.40 -16.90
N GLY A 151 1.80 -9.23 -15.98
CA GLY A 151 1.32 -10.60 -15.79
C GLY A 151 -0.07 -10.69 -15.17
N LEU A 152 -0.38 -9.85 -14.17
CA LEU A 152 -1.70 -9.83 -13.53
C LEU A 152 -2.70 -8.89 -14.21
N ARG A 153 -2.34 -8.34 -15.39
CA ARG A 153 -3.12 -7.33 -16.12
C ARG A 153 -3.58 -6.18 -15.21
N LEU A 154 -2.74 -5.79 -14.25
CA LEU A 154 -3.04 -4.70 -13.31
C LEU A 154 -3.31 -3.39 -14.04
N LYS A 155 -2.71 -3.19 -15.23
CA LYS A 155 -3.01 -2.07 -16.15
C LYS A 155 -4.52 -1.83 -16.32
N ILE A 156 -5.29 -2.90 -16.50
CA ILE A 156 -6.74 -2.85 -16.73
C ILE A 156 -7.49 -2.57 -15.43
N ILE A 157 -7.08 -3.23 -14.34
CA ILE A 157 -7.71 -3.05 -13.02
C ILE A 157 -7.51 -1.61 -12.52
N PHE A 158 -6.31 -1.05 -12.69
CA PHE A 158 -5.99 0.32 -12.29
C PHE A 158 -6.54 1.38 -13.25
N SER A 159 -7.02 0.99 -14.44
CA SER A 159 -7.72 1.88 -15.36
C SER A 159 -9.11 2.26 -14.84
N HIS A 160 -9.83 1.30 -14.28
CA HIS A 160 -11.19 1.52 -13.80
C HIS A 160 -11.19 1.99 -12.34
N TRP A 161 -11.31 3.30 -12.12
CA TRP A 161 -11.40 3.85 -10.75
C TRP A 161 -12.49 3.19 -9.85
N PRO A 162 -13.66 2.71 -10.37
CA PRO A 162 -14.66 2.05 -9.52
C PRO A 162 -14.21 0.69 -8.99
N THR A 163 -13.43 -0.07 -9.76
CA THR A 163 -12.96 -1.40 -9.34
C THR A 163 -11.93 -1.25 -8.22
N ILE A 164 -11.03 -0.27 -8.33
CA ILE A 164 -10.04 0.06 -7.30
C ILE A 164 -10.76 0.45 -6.01
N ALA A 165 -11.72 1.36 -6.09
CA ALA A 165 -12.50 1.79 -4.94
C ALA A 165 -13.23 0.61 -4.29
N GLY A 166 -13.83 -0.27 -5.10
CA GLY A 166 -14.47 -1.51 -4.64
C GLY A 166 -13.50 -2.47 -3.94
N MET A 167 -12.30 -2.68 -4.48
CA MET A 167 -11.28 -3.55 -3.90
C MET A 167 -10.74 -3.02 -2.57
N VAL A 168 -10.47 -1.71 -2.50
CA VAL A 168 -10.01 -1.04 -1.28
C VAL A 168 -11.10 -1.09 -0.22
N ALA A 169 -12.35 -0.75 -0.57
CA ALA A 169 -13.49 -0.81 0.34
C ALA A 169 -13.75 -2.24 0.81
N GLY A 170 -13.75 -3.22 -0.09
CA GLY A 170 -13.94 -4.64 0.23
C GLY A 170 -12.86 -5.17 1.18
N SER A 171 -11.61 -4.82 0.91
CA SER A 171 -10.47 -5.20 1.76
C SER A 171 -10.54 -4.54 3.14
N PHE A 172 -10.97 -3.27 3.22
CA PHE A 172 -11.17 -2.57 4.48
C PHE A 172 -12.34 -3.15 5.30
N VAL A 173 -13.44 -3.51 4.64
CA VAL A 173 -14.57 -4.21 5.28
C VAL A 173 -14.13 -5.57 5.82
N ALA A 174 -13.41 -6.36 5.03
CA ALA A 174 -12.88 -7.64 5.46
C ALA A 174 -11.93 -7.50 6.66
N PHE A 175 -11.08 -6.47 6.66
CA PHE A 175 -10.21 -6.12 7.78
C PHE A 175 -11.02 -5.80 9.05
N CYS A 176 -12.06 -4.96 8.95
CA CYS A 176 -12.96 -4.65 10.07
C CYS A 176 -13.68 -5.89 10.60
N ILE A 177 -14.17 -6.78 9.72
CA ILE A 177 -14.80 -8.05 10.11
C ILE A 177 -13.82 -8.91 10.91
N LEU A 178 -12.58 -9.03 10.44
CA LEU A 178 -11.53 -9.80 11.13
C LEU A 178 -11.22 -9.22 12.52
N LEU A 179 -11.16 -7.89 12.65
CA LEU A 179 -10.96 -7.24 13.95
C LEU A 179 -12.13 -7.47 14.92
N VAL A 180 -13.36 -7.46 14.42
CA VAL A 180 -14.54 -7.78 15.24
C VAL A 180 -14.49 -9.24 15.70
N GLY A 181 -14.15 -10.17 14.80
CA GLY A 181 -13.93 -11.57 15.16
C GLY A 181 -12.86 -11.74 16.23
N LEU A 182 -11.75 -11.02 16.11
CA LEU A 182 -10.67 -11.01 17.11
C LEU A 182 -11.13 -10.44 18.46
N ARG A 183 -11.96 -9.39 18.45
CA ARG A 183 -12.54 -8.82 19.67
C ARG A 183 -13.42 -9.84 20.39
N ILE A 184 -14.28 -10.56 19.66
CA ILE A 184 -15.16 -11.60 20.21
C ILE A 184 -14.33 -12.76 20.80
N PHE A 185 -13.31 -13.21 20.07
CA PHE A 185 -12.42 -14.28 20.54
C PHE A 185 -11.73 -13.90 21.86
N ARG A 186 -11.21 -12.66 21.96
CA ARG A 186 -10.60 -12.16 23.20
C ARG A 186 -11.60 -12.00 24.35
N ALA A 187 -12.87 -11.72 24.04
CA ALA A 187 -13.92 -11.59 25.05
C ALA A 187 -14.40 -12.95 25.59
N THR A 188 -14.04 -14.07 24.96
CA THR A 188 -14.45 -15.41 25.41
C THR A 188 -13.51 -15.85 26.53
N PRO A 189 -14.00 -16.05 27.79
CA PRO A 189 -13.13 -16.42 28.89
C PRO A 189 -12.52 -17.81 28.65
N ALA A 190 -11.19 -17.91 28.73
CA ALA A 190 -10.43 -19.15 28.56
C ALA A 190 -10.76 -20.26 29.59
N ALA A 191 -11.71 -20.02 30.50
CA ALA A 191 -12.21 -20.98 31.47
C ALA A 191 -13.11 -22.08 30.86
N LYS A 192 -13.63 -21.91 29.64
CA LYS A 192 -14.50 -22.90 28.97
C LYS A 192 -13.77 -23.96 28.11
N LEU A 193 -12.43 -23.90 28.04
CA LEU A 193 -11.61 -24.78 27.18
C LEU A 193 -10.69 -25.71 27.98
N ARG A 194 -10.94 -25.90 29.28
CA ARG A 194 -10.20 -26.85 30.13
C ARG A 194 -11.13 -27.93 30.66
#